data_AF-A0A424T3F3-F1
#
_entry.id   AF-A0A424T3F3-F1
#
_cell.length_a   1.000
_cell.length_b   1.000
_cell.length_c   1.000
_cell.angle_alpha   90.00
_cell.angle_beta   90.00
_cell.angle_gamma   90.00
#
_symmetry.space_group_name_H-M   'P 1'
#
loop_
_entity.id
_entity.type
_entity.pdbx_description
1 polymer ?
#
loop_
_entity_poly.entity_id
_entity_poly.type
_entity_poly.pdbx_seq_one_letter_code
_entity_poly.pdbx_strand_id
1 'polypeptide(L)'
;MYLEHRTIVSVMGSVVEGYASGTDSTSDVREALNRAWSVNRIDQADVDDVKIERLRSHIVLRLNYQAEFPLFGPVNGVWDFDEVEVDGR
;
A
#
# COMPACT_ATOMS: atom_id res chain seq x y z
N MET A 1 14.60 -3.37 2.24
CA MET A 1 13.54 -4.12 1.51
C MET A 1 12.52 -4.83 2.40
N TYR A 2 12.88 -5.74 3.31
CA TYR A 2 11.85 -6.50 4.06
C TYR A 2 11.13 -5.69 5.15
N LEU A 3 11.78 -4.65 5.70
CA LEU A 3 11.14 -3.74 6.66
C LEU A 3 10.19 -2.78 5.95
N GLU A 4 10.58 -2.17 4.84
CA GLU A 4 9.67 -1.29 4.07
C GLU A 4 8.44 -2.06 3.57
N HIS A 5 8.62 -3.28 3.06
CA HIS A 5 7.50 -4.13 2.64
C HIS A 5 6.52 -4.39 3.78
N ARG A 6 7.01 -4.75 4.98
CA ARG A 6 6.14 -4.95 6.15
C ARG A 6 5.43 -3.67 6.58
N THR A 7 6.09 -2.52 6.47
CA THR A 7 5.45 -1.22 6.73
C THR A 7 4.32 -0.95 5.75
N ILE A 8 4.53 -1.16 4.44
CA ILE A 8 3.51 -0.98 3.40
C ILE A 8 2.29 -1.86 3.67
N VAL A 9 2.50 -3.17 3.89
CA VAL A 9 1.42 -4.13 4.20
C VAL A 9 0.67 -3.71 5.47
N SER A 10 1.39 -3.34 6.53
CA SER A 10 0.79 -2.91 7.79
C SER A 10 -0.03 -1.63 7.62
N VAL A 11 0.47 -0.66 6.86
CA VAL A 11 -0.22 0.60 6.63
C VAL A 11 -1.49 0.38 5.81
N MET A 12 -1.42 -0.40 4.74
CA MET A 12 -2.60 -0.77 3.95
C MET A 12 -3.64 -1.49 4.81
N GLY A 13 -3.21 -2.44 5.65
CA GLY A 13 -4.07 -3.15 6.60
C GLY A 13 -4.76 -2.22 7.59
N SER A 14 -4.00 -1.37 8.28
CA SER A 14 -4.56 -0.43 9.24
C SER A 14 -5.51 0.58 8.61
N VAL A 15 -5.28 0.97 7.35
CA VAL A 15 -6.25 1.79 6.63
C VAL A 15 -7.50 0.97 6.37
N VAL A 16 -7.42 -0.17 5.69
CA VAL A 16 -8.63 -0.91 5.26
C VAL A 16 -9.50 -1.43 6.41
N GLU A 17 -8.92 -1.76 7.57
CA GLU A 17 -9.65 -2.11 8.80
C GLU A 17 -10.58 -0.98 9.29
N GLY A 18 -10.24 0.28 9.01
CA GLY A 18 -11.02 1.44 9.43
C GLY A 18 -12.21 1.78 8.52
N TYR A 19 -12.39 1.07 7.39
CA TYR A 19 -13.32 1.47 6.34
C TYR A 19 -14.31 0.35 5.98
N ALA A 20 -15.59 0.72 5.86
CA ALA A 20 -16.66 -0.20 5.46
C ALA A 20 -17.22 0.15 4.07
N SER A 21 -17.42 -0.84 3.21
CA SER A 21 -17.83 -0.66 1.80
C SER A 21 -19.11 0.14 1.59
N GLY A 22 -20.01 0.17 2.57
CA GLY A 22 -21.32 0.80 2.46
C GLY A 22 -21.36 2.29 2.85
N THR A 23 -20.33 2.81 3.53
CA THR A 23 -20.40 4.13 4.17
C THR A 23 -19.36 5.09 3.59
N ASP A 24 -18.16 4.62 3.31
CA ASP A 24 -17.02 5.50 3.05
C ASP A 24 -16.61 5.54 1.59
N SER A 25 -16.33 6.70 1.02
CA SER A 25 -16.01 6.81 -0.40
C SER A 25 -14.59 6.35 -0.73
N THR A 26 -14.35 5.90 -1.96
CA THR A 26 -12.98 5.58 -2.46
C THR A 26 -12.03 6.78 -2.30
N SER A 27 -12.55 8.00 -2.40
CA SER A 27 -11.80 9.24 -2.11
C SER A 27 -11.28 9.30 -0.68
N ASP A 28 -12.10 8.86 0.28
CA ASP A 28 -11.78 8.94 1.71
C ASP A 28 -10.68 7.93 2.05
N VAL A 29 -10.78 6.73 1.47
CA VAL A 29 -9.74 5.69 1.54
C VAL A 29 -8.43 6.20 0.91
N ARG A 30 -8.50 6.86 -0.25
CA ARG A 30 -7.32 7.43 -0.93
C ARG A 30 -6.67 8.51 -0.08
N GLU A 31 -7.44 9.38 0.56
CA GLU A 31 -6.94 10.43 1.44
C GLU A 31 -6.28 9.83 2.70
N ALA A 32 -6.88 8.79 3.28
CA ALA A 32 -6.28 8.06 4.40
C ALA A 32 -4.97 7.38 4.02
N LEU A 33 -4.90 6.72 2.86
CA LEU A 33 -3.67 6.14 2.34
C LEU A 33 -2.58 7.20 2.14
N ASN A 34 -2.92 8.35 1.54
CA ASN A 34 -1.99 9.47 1.36
C ASN A 34 -1.39 9.96 2.68
N ARG A 35 -2.25 10.18 3.68
CA ARG A 35 -1.82 10.57 5.02
C ARG A 35 -0.90 9.52 5.63
N ALA A 36 -1.27 8.25 5.53
CA ALA A 36 -0.52 7.16 6.12
C ALA A 36 0.84 6.93 5.43
N TRP A 37 0.92 7.07 4.10
CA TRP A 37 2.17 7.05 3.34
C TRP A 37 3.14 8.13 3.81
N SER A 38 2.64 9.37 3.91
CA SER A 38 3.44 10.51 4.35
C SER A 38 3.97 10.34 5.78
N VAL A 39 3.13 9.88 6.70
CA VAL A 39 3.50 9.64 8.10
C VAL A 39 4.57 8.55 8.22
N ASN A 40 4.44 7.48 7.44
CA ASN A 40 5.37 6.34 7.47
C ASN A 40 6.59 6.51 6.57
N ARG A 41 6.69 7.64 5.84
CA ARG A 41 7.78 7.93 4.88
C ARG A 41 7.96 6.80 3.87
N ILE A 42 6.87 6.36 3.28
CA ILE A 42 6.88 5.34 2.23
C ILE A 42 7.18 6.06 0.91
N ASP A 43 8.44 5.99 0.48
CA ASP A 43 8.90 6.63 -0.76
C ASP A 43 9.09 5.64 -1.92
N GLN A 44 8.99 4.33 -1.65
CA GLN A 44 9.33 3.25 -2.61
C GLN A 44 8.12 2.70 -3.38
N ALA A 45 6.92 3.19 -3.07
CA ALA A 45 5.69 2.86 -3.77
C ALA A 45 4.82 4.11 -3.84
N ASP A 46 4.19 4.36 -4.98
CA ASP A 46 3.24 5.45 -5.09
C ASP A 46 1.90 5.03 -4.49
N VAL A 47 1.26 5.94 -3.77
CA VAL A 47 -0.09 5.74 -3.27
C VAL A 47 -1.09 5.59 -4.42
N ASP A 48 -0.83 6.22 -5.57
CA ASP A 48 -1.71 6.18 -6.75
C ASP A 48 -1.72 4.80 -7.41
N ASP A 49 -0.65 4.01 -7.24
CA ASP A 49 -0.57 2.62 -7.71
C ASP A 49 -1.42 1.66 -6.88
N VAL A 50 -1.91 2.09 -5.71
CA VAL A 50 -2.84 1.29 -4.90
C VAL A 50 -4.19 1.22 -5.60
N LYS A 51 -4.58 0.01 -6.01
CA LYS A 51 -5.93 -0.29 -6.50
C LYS A 51 -6.85 -0.47 -5.30
N ILE A 52 -7.96 0.27 -5.31
CA ILE A 52 -8.99 0.22 -4.26
C ILE A 52 -10.21 -0.45 -4.87
N GLU A 53 -10.52 -1.66 -4.43
CA GLU A 53 -11.68 -2.42 -4.89
C GLU A 53 -12.73 -2.51 -3.79
N ARG A 54 -13.97 -2.16 -4.14
CA ARG A 54 -15.10 -2.22 -3.21
C ARG A 54 -15.90 -3.48 -3.47
N LEU A 55 -15.84 -4.41 -2.52
CA LEU A 55 -16.68 -5.59 -2.49
C LEU A 55 -17.90 -5.33 -1.59
N ARG A 56 -18.92 -6.18 -1.67
CA ARG A 56 -20.23 -5.94 -1.02
C ARG A 56 -20.13 -5.73 0.50
N SER A 57 -19.14 -6.34 1.15
CA SER A 57 -19.00 -6.32 2.62
C SER A 57 -17.70 -5.69 3.12
N HIS A 58 -16.70 -5.50 2.26
CA HIS A 58 -15.38 -5.01 2.64
C HIS A 58 -14.65 -4.38 1.45
N ILE A 59 -13.64 -3.58 1.76
CA ILE A 59 -12.74 -2.98 0.80
C ILE A 59 -11.50 -3.88 0.69
N VAL A 60 -10.96 -4.00 -0.51
CA VAL A 60 -9.70 -4.70 -0.79
C VAL A 60 -8.73 -3.70 -1.39
N LEU A 61 -7.53 -3.66 -0.85
CA LEU A 61 -6.43 -2.85 -1.36
C LEU A 61 -5.40 -3.75 -2.02
N ARG A 62 -5.02 -3.42 -3.27
CA ARG A 62 -3.97 -4.13 -4.01
C ARG A 62 -2.87 -3.18 -4.44
N LEU A 63 -1.63 -3.61 -4.31
CA LEU A 63 -0.46 -2.83 -4.72
C LEU A 63 0.61 -3.74 -5.33
N ASN A 64 1.12 -3.32 -6.48
CA ASN A 64 2.29 -3.93 -7.12
C ASN A 64 3.35 -2.84 -7.21
N TYR A 65 4.57 -3.12 -6.75
CA TYR A 65 5.62 -2.10 -6.73
C TYR A 65 7.01 -2.73 -6.80
N GLN A 66 7.97 -1.91 -7.20
CA GLN A 66 9.37 -2.29 -7.27
C GLN A 66 10.18 -1.52 -6.24
N ALA A 67 11.05 -2.22 -5.52
CA ALA A 67 11.98 -1.62 -4.59
C ALA A 67 13.40 -1.66 -5.17
N GLU A 68 14.04 -0.50 -5.27
CA GLU A 68 15.45 -0.38 -5.63
C GLU A 68 16.32 -0.34 -4.37
N PHE A 69 17.45 -1.05 -4.41
CA PHE A 69 18.40 -1.06 -3.30
C PHE A 69 19.85 -1.11 -3.81
N PRO A 70 20.77 -0.39 -3.15
CA PRO A 70 22.16 -0.37 -3.56
C PRO A 70 22.84 -1.72 -3.28
N LEU A 71 23.64 -2.21 -4.24
CA LEU A 71 24.48 -3.39 -4.07
C LEU A 71 25.94 -2.99 -3.83
N PHE A 72 26.59 -2.44 -4.87
CA PHE A 72 27.97 -1.96 -4.83
C PHE A 72 28.24 -1.00 -6.00
N GLY A 73 28.96 0.10 -5.75
CA GLY A 73 29.23 1.10 -6.77
C GLY A 73 27.94 1.66 -7.39
N PRO A 74 27.84 1.80 -8.73
CA PRO A 74 26.63 2.27 -9.40
C PRO A 74 25.57 1.18 -9.64
N VAL A 75 25.75 -0.03 -9.08
CA VAL A 75 24.85 -1.17 -9.32
C VAL A 75 23.74 -1.19 -8.27
N ASN A 76 22.50 -1.16 -8.75
CA ASN A 76 21.29 -1.35 -7.94
C ASN A 76 20.68 -2.72 -8.22
N GLY A 77 20.16 -3.35 -7.17
CA GLY A 77 19.21 -4.43 -7.30
C GLY A 77 17.80 -3.85 -7.40
N VAL A 78 16.94 -4.52 -8.17
CA VAL A 78 15.51 -4.23 -8.23
C VAL A 78 14.79 -5.48 -7.74
N TRP A 79 13.85 -5.31 -6.81
CA TRP A 79 12.98 -6.37 -6.35
C TRP A 79 11.55 -6.04 -6.72
N ASP A 80 10.87 -6.97 -7.39
CA ASP A 80 9.47 -6.85 -7.75
C ASP A 80 8.57 -7.50 -6.69
N PHE A 81 7.55 -6.77 -6.25
CA PHE A 81 6.48 -7.29 -5.41
C PHE A 81 5.21 -7.39 -6.27
N ASP A 82 5.00 -8.58 -6.82
CA ASP A 82 3.99 -8.87 -7.86
C ASP A 82 2.55 -8.52 -7.46
N GLU A 83 2.13 -8.78 -6.20
CA GLU A 83 0.83 -8.37 -5.68
C GLU A 83 0.77 -8.41 -4.14
N VAL A 84 0.50 -7.26 -3.53
CA VAL A 84 0.17 -7.13 -2.10
C VAL A 84 -1.33 -6.92 -1.99
N GLU A 85 -2.04 -7.89 -1.43
CA GLU A 85 -3.49 -7.81 -1.18
C GLU A 85 -3.74 -7.70 0.33
N VAL A 86 -4.56 -6.72 0.74
CA VAL A 86 -5.05 -6.61 2.12
C VAL A 86 -6.56 -6.35 2.12
N ASP A 87 -7.28 -7.09 2.96
CA ASP A 87 -8.71 -6.93 3.20
C ASP A 87 -8.99 -6.38 4.61
N GLY A 88 -10.15 -5.76 4.79
CA GLY A 88 -10.57 -5.20 6.08
C GLY A 88 -11.39 -6.15 6.96
N ARG A 89 -11.18 -7.47 6.89
CA ARG A 89 -11.99 -8.47 7.62
C ARG A 89 -11.41 -8.93 8.95
#